data_AF-A0A849TEK8-F1
#
_entry.id   AF-A0A849TEK8-F1
#
_cell.length_a   1.000
_cell.length_b   1.000
_cell.length_c   1.000
_cell.angle_alpha   90.00
_cell.angle_beta   90.00
_cell.angle_gamma   90.00
#
_symmetry.space_group_name_H-M   'P 1'
#
loop_
_entity.id
_entity.type
_entity.pdbx_description
1 polymer ?
#
loop_
_entity_poly.entity_id
_entity_poly.type
_entity_poly.pdbx_seq_one_letter_code
_entity_poly.pdbx_strand_id
1 'polypeptide(L)'
;LEARTGNKPTVFLACLGPLAVHGARATWIKNYLAAGGIDSIVSAELTQSQDAGKAFADSDATVACICSSDAVYGELGEATASVLKTAGAKRVIIAGRPKDIDVALKAAGVDSFIFSGSDMLATLGDLQAVLGE
;
A
#
# COMPACT_ATOMS: atom_id res chain seq x y z
N LEU A 1 13.31 19.27 -12.04
CA LEU A 1 13.16 19.90 -10.71
C LEU A 1 13.44 18.80 -9.70
N GLU A 2 14.72 18.50 -9.46
CA GLU A 2 15.15 17.42 -8.57
C GLU A 2 15.86 18.07 -7.40
N ALA A 3 15.15 18.21 -6.28
CA ALA A 3 15.74 18.71 -5.06
C ALA A 3 15.06 18.06 -3.86
N ARG A 4 15.90 17.45 -3.02
CA ARG A 4 15.74 17.25 -1.57
C ARG A 4 15.03 15.97 -1.13
N THR A 5 15.76 14.86 -1.19
CA THR A 5 16.10 13.98 -0.05
C THR A 5 17.04 12.90 -0.61
N GLY A 6 18.14 12.58 0.07
CA GLY A 6 19.07 11.54 -0.38
C GLY A 6 18.49 10.11 -0.36
N ASN A 7 17.28 9.95 0.18
CA ASN A 7 16.53 8.70 0.21
C ASN A 7 15.49 8.70 -0.90
N LYS A 8 15.46 7.63 -1.71
CA LYS A 8 14.40 7.45 -2.70
C LYS A 8 13.04 7.36 -2.00
N PRO A 9 12.00 8.01 -2.52
CA PRO A 9 10.65 7.87 -1.98
C PRO A 9 10.25 6.39 -2.03
N THR A 10 9.88 5.82 -0.89
CA THR A 10 9.66 4.38 -0.77
C THR A 10 8.28 4.08 -0.20
N VAL A 11 7.56 3.14 -0.81
CA VAL A 11 6.26 2.65 -0.34
C VAL A 11 6.41 1.23 0.18
N PHE A 12 5.84 0.94 1.34
CA PHE A 12 5.78 -0.42 1.87
C PHE A 12 4.63 -1.19 1.24
N LEU A 13 4.90 -2.36 0.66
CA LEU A 13 3.91 -3.28 0.11
C LEU A 13 3.61 -4.37 1.14
N ALA A 14 2.46 -4.27 1.80
CA ALA A 14 1.96 -5.26 2.73
C ALA A 14 1.29 -6.42 1.96
N CYS A 15 2.04 -7.50 1.76
CA CYS A 15 1.63 -8.69 1.03
C CYS A 15 0.81 -9.63 1.93
N LEU A 16 -0.52 -9.56 1.85
CA LEU A 16 -1.39 -10.45 2.65
C LEU A 16 -1.62 -11.79 1.95
N GLY A 17 -1.53 -12.88 2.70
CA GLY A 17 -1.70 -14.24 2.21
C GLY A 17 -0.48 -14.78 1.46
N PRO A 18 -0.58 -15.96 0.84
CA PRO A 18 0.56 -16.61 0.19
C PRO A 18 0.96 -15.92 -1.12
N LEU A 19 2.22 -16.12 -1.56
CA LEU A 19 2.77 -15.52 -2.79
C LEU A 19 1.92 -15.76 -4.05
N ALA A 20 1.27 -16.92 -4.13
CA ALA A 20 0.37 -17.24 -5.24
C ALA A 20 -0.84 -16.28 -5.34
N VAL A 21 -1.23 -15.66 -4.22
CA VAL A 21 -2.37 -14.75 -4.12
C VAL A 21 -1.94 -13.30 -4.35
N HIS A 22 -0.88 -12.84 -3.68
CA HIS A 22 -0.46 -11.44 -3.75
C HIS A 22 0.60 -11.15 -4.81
N GLY A 23 1.38 -12.14 -5.26
CA GLY A 23 2.61 -11.94 -6.03
C GLY A 23 2.42 -11.19 -7.35
N ALA A 24 1.35 -11.49 -8.08
CA ALA A 24 1.02 -10.79 -9.32
C ALA A 24 0.67 -9.31 -9.05
N ARG A 25 -0.10 -9.01 -7.98
CA ARG A 25 -0.46 -7.63 -7.61
C ARG A 25 0.72 -6.87 -7.04
N ALA A 26 1.54 -7.50 -6.19
CA ALA A 26 2.75 -6.90 -5.65
C ALA A 26 3.70 -6.49 -6.77
N THR A 27 3.90 -7.38 -7.76
CA THR A 27 4.72 -7.08 -8.95
C THR A 27 4.11 -5.95 -9.78
N TRP A 28 2.78 -5.96 -9.99
CA TRP A 28 2.11 -4.90 -10.73
C TRP A 28 2.24 -3.53 -10.06
N ILE A 29 2.00 -3.44 -8.76
CA ILE A 29 2.15 -2.20 -7.99
C ILE A 29 3.61 -1.74 -7.96
N LYS A 30 4.56 -2.67 -7.80
CA LYS A 30 5.99 -2.32 -7.88
C LYS A 30 6.33 -1.64 -9.20
N ASN A 31 5.86 -2.18 -10.32
CA ASN A 31 6.06 -1.57 -11.64
C ASN A 31 5.32 -0.23 -11.78
N TYR A 32 4.12 -0.13 -11.22
CA TYR A 32 3.33 1.12 -11.20
C TYR A 32 4.04 2.24 -10.45
N LEU A 33 4.57 1.94 -9.25
CA LEU A 33 5.33 2.90 -8.44
C LEU A 33 6.66 3.27 -9.09
N ALA A 34 7.36 2.28 -9.66
CA ALA A 34 8.61 2.50 -10.38
C ALA A 34 8.42 3.41 -11.60
N ALA A 35 7.27 3.35 -12.28
CA ALA A 35 6.94 4.28 -13.37
C ALA A 35 6.85 5.75 -12.89
N GLY A 36 6.52 5.97 -11.61
CA GLY A 36 6.54 7.27 -10.95
C GLY A 36 7.85 7.61 -10.24
N GLY A 37 8.91 6.80 -10.37
CA GLY A 37 10.18 7.00 -9.67
C GLY A 37 10.15 6.68 -8.18
N ILE A 38 9.14 5.94 -7.71
CA ILE A 38 8.95 5.54 -6.32
C ILE A 38 9.44 4.10 -6.14
N ASP A 39 10.29 3.87 -5.15
CA ASP A 39 10.76 2.53 -4.78
C ASP A 39 9.73 1.82 -3.89
N SER A 40 9.88 0.51 -3.73
CA SER A 40 8.91 -0.29 -2.97
C SER A 40 9.60 -1.35 -2.11
N ILE A 41 9.32 -1.32 -0.81
CA ILE A 41 9.74 -2.37 0.13
C ILE A 41 8.64 -3.42 0.16
N VAL A 42 8.92 -4.60 -0.37
CA VAL A 42 7.96 -5.72 -0.38
C VAL A 42 8.08 -6.48 0.93
N SER A 43 6.98 -6.61 1.68
CA SER A 43 6.95 -7.41 2.89
C SER A 43 7.10 -8.90 2.57
N ALA A 44 7.50 -9.68 3.57
CA ALA A 44 7.29 -11.12 3.57
C ALA A 44 5.78 -11.45 3.53
N GLU A 45 5.44 -12.72 3.41
CA GLU A 45 4.05 -13.20 3.42
C GLU A 45 3.40 -12.91 4.79
N LEU A 46 2.38 -12.06 4.80
CA LEU A 46 1.68 -11.66 6.03
C LEU A 46 0.36 -12.43 6.13
N THR A 47 0.21 -13.22 7.18
CA THR A 47 -1.05 -13.94 7.45
C THR A 47 -1.91 -13.24 8.50
N GLN A 48 -1.35 -12.27 9.23
CA GLN A 48 -2.04 -11.53 10.28
C GLN A 48 -1.84 -10.02 10.14
N SER A 49 -2.90 -9.26 10.40
CA SER A 49 -2.92 -7.79 10.30
C SER A 49 -1.93 -7.11 11.24
N GLN A 50 -1.66 -7.68 12.42
CA GLN A 50 -0.69 -7.15 13.39
C GLN A 50 0.75 -7.27 12.91
N ASP A 51 1.06 -8.33 12.15
CA ASP A 51 2.39 -8.53 11.57
C ASP A 51 2.67 -7.48 10.49
N ALA A 52 1.62 -7.08 9.75
CA ALA A 52 1.71 -5.99 8.77
C ALA A 52 2.11 -4.66 9.42
N GLY A 53 1.57 -4.35 10.61
CA GLY A 53 1.93 -3.14 11.36
C GLY A 53 3.39 -3.13 11.81
N LYS A 54 3.88 -4.27 12.32
CA LYS A 54 5.28 -4.40 12.73
C LYS A 54 6.23 -4.28 11.54
N ALA A 55 5.94 -5.00 10.46
CA ALA A 55 6.75 -4.96 9.25
C ALA A 55 6.77 -3.55 8.62
N PHE A 56 5.65 -2.83 8.69
CA PHE A 56 5.59 -1.43 8.27
C PHE A 56 6.48 -0.53 9.14
N ALA A 57 6.39 -0.67 10.46
CA ALA A 57 7.20 0.12 11.39
C ALA A 57 8.71 -0.16 11.25
N ASP A 58 9.09 -1.40 10.93
CA ASP A 58 10.49 -1.79 10.66
C ASP A 58 11.01 -1.23 9.31
N SER A 59 10.11 -1.03 8.35
CA SER A 59 10.47 -0.55 7.01
C SER A 59 10.79 0.94 6.92
N ASP A 60 10.50 1.72 7.97
CA ASP A 60 10.63 3.20 8.02
C ASP A 60 9.88 3.93 6.88
N ALA A 61 8.98 3.24 6.19
CA ALA A 61 8.19 3.80 5.11
C ALA A 61 7.10 4.71 5.68
N THR A 62 6.75 5.77 4.95
CA THR A 62 5.68 6.70 5.35
C THR A 62 4.33 6.33 4.76
N VAL A 63 4.34 5.53 3.70
CA VAL A 63 3.16 5.11 2.94
C VAL A 63 3.12 3.59 2.85
N ALA A 64 1.95 3.02 3.09
CA ALA A 64 1.69 1.59 2.96
C ALA A 64 0.70 1.29 1.83
N CYS A 65 0.93 0.21 1.10
CA CYS A 65 0.04 -0.34 0.09
C CYS A 65 -0.23 -1.81 0.38
N ILE A 66 -1.49 -2.14 0.64
CA ILE A 66 -1.95 -3.49 0.92
C ILE A 66 -2.14 -4.22 -0.41
N CYS A 67 -1.47 -5.36 -0.57
CA CYS A 67 -1.45 -6.18 -1.77
C CYS A 67 -1.96 -7.58 -1.46
N SER A 68 -3.16 -7.90 -1.95
CA SER A 68 -3.77 -9.24 -1.85
C SER A 68 -4.94 -9.42 -2.82
N SER A 69 -5.69 -10.51 -2.70
CA SER A 69 -6.95 -10.72 -3.43
C SER A 69 -8.13 -10.00 -2.78
N ASP A 70 -9.21 -9.82 -3.54
CA ASP A 70 -10.47 -9.26 -3.05
C ASP A 70 -11.07 -10.06 -1.88
N ALA A 71 -11.02 -11.39 -1.94
CA ALA A 71 -11.45 -12.26 -0.84
C ALA A 71 -10.70 -11.94 0.47
N VAL A 72 -9.37 -11.84 0.42
CA VAL A 72 -8.55 -11.56 1.62
C VAL A 72 -8.78 -10.14 2.13
N TYR A 73 -9.11 -9.18 1.26
CA TYR A 73 -9.48 -7.83 1.71
C TYR A 73 -10.77 -7.83 2.55
N GLY A 74 -11.74 -8.70 2.25
CA GLY A 74 -12.96 -8.83 3.05
C GLY A 74 -12.72 -9.39 4.45
N GLU A 75 -11.68 -10.21 4.63
CA GLU A 75 -11.37 -10.81 5.93
C GLU A 75 -10.39 -9.98 6.75
N LEU A 76 -9.34 -9.44 6.11
CA LEU A 76 -8.20 -8.83 6.79
C LEU A 76 -7.92 -7.38 6.39
N GLY A 77 -8.58 -6.86 5.35
CA GLY A 77 -8.28 -5.55 4.76
C GLY A 77 -8.50 -4.40 5.73
N GLU A 78 -9.64 -4.37 6.42
CA GLU A 78 -9.97 -3.32 7.41
C GLU A 78 -9.03 -3.35 8.61
N ALA A 79 -8.83 -4.53 9.19
CA ALA A 79 -7.93 -4.71 10.33
C ALA A 79 -6.49 -4.32 9.96
N THR A 80 -6.04 -4.68 8.76
CA THR A 80 -4.69 -4.32 8.28
C THR A 80 -4.56 -2.82 8.07
N ALA A 81 -5.55 -2.16 7.45
CA ALA A 81 -5.52 -0.72 7.25
C ALA A 81 -5.47 0.04 8.58
N SER A 82 -6.29 -0.37 9.56
CA SER A 82 -6.32 0.23 10.89
C SER A 82 -4.99 0.07 11.64
N VAL A 83 -4.39 -1.13 11.57
CA VAL A 83 -3.08 -1.38 12.17
C VAL A 83 -1.98 -0.56 11.50
N LEU A 84 -1.97 -0.45 10.17
CA LEU A 84 -0.98 0.36 9.44
C LEU A 84 -1.10 1.85 9.79
N LYS A 85 -2.33 2.37 9.89
CA LYS A 85 -2.58 3.74 10.38
C LYS A 85 -2.07 3.93 11.80
N THR A 86 -2.32 2.97 12.68
CA THR A 86 -1.85 3.00 14.08
C THR A 86 -0.33 2.92 14.17
N ALA A 87 0.32 2.22 13.25
CA ALA A 87 1.77 2.15 13.13
C ALA A 87 2.41 3.42 12.56
N GLY A 88 1.62 4.42 12.17
CA GLY A 88 2.11 5.73 11.71
C GLY A 88 2.05 5.95 10.20
N ALA A 89 1.37 5.09 9.43
CA ALA A 89 1.24 5.29 7.99
C ALA A 89 0.48 6.59 7.68
N LYS A 90 1.13 7.55 7.01
CA LYS A 90 0.48 8.78 6.56
C LYS A 90 -0.61 8.45 5.54
N ARG A 91 -0.29 7.59 4.56
CA ARG A 91 -1.24 7.09 3.55
C ARG A 91 -1.27 5.57 3.56
N VAL A 92 -2.49 5.04 3.42
CA VAL A 92 -2.73 3.60 3.26
C VAL A 92 -3.51 3.39 1.97
N ILE A 93 -3.01 2.54 1.10
CA ILE A 93 -3.52 2.29 -0.23
C ILE A 93 -3.88 0.81 -0.37
N ILE A 94 -4.90 0.49 -1.16
CA ILE A 94 -5.23 -0.90 -1.53
C ILE A 94 -4.88 -1.13 -3.00
N ALA A 95 -4.17 -2.22 -3.28
CA ALA A 95 -3.91 -2.71 -4.63
C ALA A 95 -5.10 -3.52 -5.14
N GLY A 96 -6.08 -2.83 -5.69
CA GLY A 96 -7.31 -3.39 -6.24
C GLY A 96 -8.51 -2.54 -5.86
N ARG A 97 -9.68 -2.94 -6.34
CA ARG A 97 -10.94 -2.25 -6.04
C ARG A 97 -11.99 -3.26 -5.59
N PRO A 98 -12.00 -3.64 -4.31
CA PRO A 98 -13.07 -4.47 -3.77
C PRO A 98 -14.31 -3.59 -3.61
N LYS A 99 -15.20 -3.60 -4.62
CA LYS A 99 -16.36 -2.69 -4.71
C LYS A 99 -17.39 -2.89 -3.58
N ASP A 100 -17.39 -4.05 -2.95
CA ASP A 100 -18.36 -4.42 -1.92
C ASP A 100 -18.00 -3.85 -0.54
N ILE A 101 -16.71 -3.65 -0.28
CA ILE A 101 -16.17 -3.26 1.03
C ILE A 101 -15.42 -1.91 0.98
N ASP A 102 -15.58 -1.12 -0.09
CA ASP A 102 -14.84 0.15 -0.25
C ASP A 102 -15.14 1.14 0.87
N VAL A 103 -16.41 1.20 1.30
CA VAL A 103 -16.86 2.08 2.39
C VAL A 103 -16.22 1.65 3.72
N ALA A 104 -16.21 0.35 3.99
CA ALA A 104 -15.65 -0.22 5.22
C ALA A 104 -14.13 -0.01 5.28
N LEU A 105 -13.43 -0.26 4.17
CA LEU A 105 -11.99 -0.01 4.03
C LEU A 105 -11.63 1.48 4.23
N LYS A 106 -12.40 2.40 3.65
CA LYS A 106 -12.20 3.84 3.88
C LYS A 106 -12.43 4.21 5.35
N ALA A 107 -13.48 3.68 5.97
CA ALA A 107 -13.74 3.89 7.39
C ALA A 107 -12.62 3.34 8.29
N ALA A 108 -11.98 2.24 7.88
CA ALA A 108 -10.81 1.68 8.54
C ALA A 108 -9.51 2.47 8.32
N GLY A 109 -9.52 3.47 7.43
CA GLY A 109 -8.38 4.36 7.18
C GLY A 109 -7.67 4.16 5.84
N VAL A 110 -8.25 3.41 4.90
CA VAL A 110 -7.75 3.38 3.51
C VAL A 110 -8.05 4.71 2.83
N ASP A 111 -7.00 5.32 2.29
CA ASP A 111 -7.06 6.63 1.66
C ASP A 111 -7.36 6.53 0.16
N SER A 112 -6.71 5.59 -0.53
CA SER A 112 -6.76 5.47 -1.98
C SER A 112 -6.75 4.02 -2.47
N PHE A 113 -7.18 3.80 -3.72
CA PHE A 113 -7.28 2.47 -4.34
C PHE A 113 -6.60 2.51 -5.71
N ILE A 114 -5.61 1.63 -5.92
CA ILE A 114 -4.91 1.49 -7.20
C ILE A 114 -5.46 0.27 -7.93
N PHE A 115 -6.06 0.47 -9.10
CA PHE A 115 -6.62 -0.58 -9.93
C PHE A 115 -6.49 -0.24 -11.42
N SER A 116 -6.63 -1.22 -12.30
CA SER A 116 -6.59 -0.98 -13.75
C SER A 116 -7.67 0.03 -14.17
N GLY A 117 -7.23 1.17 -14.73
CA GLY A 117 -8.11 2.30 -15.06
C GLY A 117 -8.24 3.37 -13.98
N SER A 118 -7.49 3.28 -12.88
CA SER A 118 -7.30 4.41 -11.95
C SER A 118 -6.41 5.49 -12.59
N ASP A 119 -6.59 6.74 -12.15
CA ASP A 119 -5.81 7.87 -12.65
C ASP A 119 -4.39 7.83 -12.10
N MET A 120 -3.48 7.28 -12.92
CA MET A 120 -2.12 7.01 -12.49
C MET A 120 -1.36 8.28 -12.10
N LEU A 121 -1.53 9.35 -12.86
CA LEU A 121 -0.84 10.61 -12.64
C LEU A 121 -1.32 11.28 -11.34
N ALA A 122 -2.63 11.27 -11.08
CA ALA A 122 -3.16 11.81 -9.84
C ALA A 122 -2.65 11.04 -8.62
N THR A 123 -2.68 9.70 -8.64
CA THR A 123 -2.19 8.90 -7.51
C THR A 123 -0.69 9.03 -7.31
N LEU A 124 0.12 8.98 -8.38
CA LEU A 124 1.57 9.12 -8.25
C LEU A 124 1.96 10.53 -7.79
N GLY A 125 1.27 11.58 -8.27
CA GLY A 125 1.49 12.95 -7.82
C GLY A 125 1.16 13.15 -6.34
N ASP A 126 0.05 12.57 -5.87
CA ASP A 126 -0.32 12.56 -4.46
C ASP A 126 0.71 11.83 -3.59
N LEU A 127 1.16 10.65 -4.03
CA LEU A 127 2.20 9.88 -3.37
C LEU A 127 3.53 10.64 -3.28
N GLN A 128 3.95 11.26 -4.38
CA GLN A 128 5.17 12.08 -4.40
C GLN A 128 5.04 13.30 -3.50
N ALA A 129 3.87 13.94 -3.43
CA ALA A 129 3.66 15.04 -2.50
C ALA A 129 3.84 14.58 -1.05
N VAL A 130 3.26 13.45 -0.67
CA VAL A 130 3.36 12.90 0.70
C VAL A 130 4.78 12.43 1.04
N LEU A 131 5.52 11.90 0.07
CA LEU A 131 6.88 11.40 0.24
C LEU A 131 7.95 12.50 0.11
N GLY A 132 7.63 13.63 -0.51
CA GLY A 132 8.51 14.79 -0.71
C GLY A 132 8.41 15.88 0.36
N GLU A 133 7.47 15.76 1.30
CA GLU A 133 7.35 16.61 2.50
C GLU A 133 8.24 16.13 3.65
#